data_AF-A0A368H9E8-F1
#
_entry.id   AF-A0A368H9E8-F1
#
_cell.length_a   1.000
_cell.length_b   1.000
_cell.length_c   1.000
_cell.angle_alpha   90.00
_cell.angle_beta   90.00
_cell.angle_gamma   90.00
#
_symmetry.space_group_name_H-M   'P 1'
#
loop_
_entity.id
_entity.type
_entity.pdbx_description
1 polymer ?
#
loop_
_entity_poly.entity_id
_entity_poly.type
_entity_poly.pdbx_seq_one_letter_code
_entity_poly.pdbx_strand_id
1 'polypeptide(L)'
;MYIVEALEGSNDVYQPIFLGDGCESCAHAAHEIGRALGLYHTQSRHDRDQYIHLQDDNIEKEKFAEESVKMTEDKNENYGLPYYYGSIMH
;
A
#
# COMPACT_ATOMS: atom_id res chain seq x y z
N MET A 1 -7.32 19.28 -2.15
CA MET A 1 -7.90 17.93 -2.22
C MET A 1 -8.30 17.67 -3.65
N TYR A 2 -7.52 16.85 -4.35
CA TYR A 2 -7.86 16.38 -5.69
C TYR A 2 -8.42 14.96 -5.55
N ILE A 3 -9.54 14.70 -6.23
CA ILE A 3 -10.12 13.36 -6.33
C ILE A 3 -9.81 12.87 -7.74
N VAL A 4 -9.12 11.75 -7.84
CA VAL A 4 -8.92 11.03 -9.10
C VAL A 4 -9.71 9.74 -8.99
N GLU A 5 -10.59 9.45 -9.93
CA GLU A 5 -11.40 8.24 -9.90
C GLU A 5 -10.68 7.11 -10.65
N ALA A 6 -10.46 5.97 -10.00
CA ALA A 6 -10.02 4.73 -10.62
C ALA A 6 -11.20 3.76 -10.72
N LEU A 7 -11.26 2.95 -11.78
CA LEU A 7 -12.30 1.93 -11.95
C LEU A 7 -11.95 0.70 -11.11
N GLU A 8 -12.84 0.29 -10.22
CA GLU A 8 -12.74 -0.99 -9.51
C GLU A 8 -13.49 -2.08 -10.31
N GLY A 9 -12.98 -3.32 -10.26
CA GLY A 9 -13.37 -4.42 -11.13
C GLY A 9 -14.88 -4.61 -11.42
N SER A 10 -15.17 -4.93 -12.70
CA SER A 10 -16.42 -5.45 -13.29
C SER A 10 -17.77 -4.76 -13.08
N ASN A 11 -17.91 -3.79 -12.17
CA ASN A 11 -19.22 -3.22 -11.79
C ASN A 11 -19.36 -1.70 -11.97
N ASP A 12 -18.54 -1.04 -12.80
CA ASP A 12 -18.57 0.42 -13.05
C ASP A 12 -18.67 1.26 -11.74
N VAL A 13 -18.03 0.77 -10.66
CA VAL A 13 -17.93 1.49 -9.40
C VAL A 13 -16.62 2.28 -9.40
N TYR A 14 -16.73 3.58 -9.17
CA TYR A 14 -15.58 4.46 -9.03
C TYR A 14 -14.96 4.31 -7.64
N GLN A 15 -13.65 4.09 -7.59
CA GLN A 15 -12.85 4.18 -6.39
C GLN A 15 -12.14 5.54 -6.35
N PRO A 16 -12.48 6.44 -5.41
CA PRO A 16 -11.81 7.73 -5.31
C PRO A 16 -10.40 7.57 -4.74
N ILE A 17 -9.43 8.18 -5.41
CA ILE A 17 -8.06 8.41 -4.93
C ILE A 17 -7.98 9.84 -4.39
N PHE A 18 -7.54 9.97 -3.14
CA PHE A 18 -7.44 11.25 -2.45
C PHE A 18 -5.99 11.72 -2.40
N LEU A 19 -5.70 12.84 -3.05
CA LEU A 19 -4.43 13.56 -2.90
C LEU A 19 -4.65 14.79 -2.01
N GLY A 20 -4.18 14.66 -0.77
CA GLY A 20 -4.15 15.74 0.22
C GLY A 20 -3.08 16.80 -0.09
N ASP A 21 -3.09 17.87 0.70
CA ASP A 21 -2.07 18.92 0.62
C ASP A 21 -0.69 18.33 0.96
N GLY A 22 0.27 18.46 0.04
CA GLY A 22 1.61 17.85 0.14
C GLY A 22 1.74 16.48 -0.55
N CYS A 23 0.66 15.90 -1.08
CA CYS A 23 0.66 14.63 -1.80
C CYS A 23 0.61 14.77 -3.33
N GLU A 24 0.87 15.95 -3.90
CA GLU A 24 0.64 16.26 -5.32
C GLU A 24 1.74 15.73 -6.26
N SER A 25 2.80 15.13 -5.72
CA SER A 25 3.89 14.59 -6.52
C SER A 25 3.44 13.38 -7.35
N CYS A 26 4.10 13.15 -8.49
CA CYS A 26 3.88 11.93 -9.27
C CYS A 26 4.11 10.63 -8.47
N ALA A 27 5.02 10.65 -7.50
CA ALA A 27 5.30 9.47 -6.66
C ALA A 27 4.09 9.09 -5.79
N HIS A 28 3.55 10.06 -5.04
CA HIS A 28 2.32 9.87 -4.24
C HIS A 28 1.13 9.44 -5.10
N ALA A 29 0.91 10.09 -6.26
CA ALA A 29 -0.17 9.69 -7.17
C ALA A 29 0.00 8.24 -7.66
N ALA A 30 1.22 7.82 -8.01
CA ALA A 30 1.49 6.46 -8.43
C ALA A 30 1.32 5.43 -7.29
N HIS A 31 1.65 5.78 -6.05
CA HIS A 31 1.40 4.95 -4.88
C HIS A 31 -0.09 4.67 -4.69
N GLU A 32 -0.93 5.70 -4.72
CA GLU A 32 -2.37 5.55 -4.54
C GLU A 32 -3.05 4.83 -5.71
N ILE A 33 -2.55 5.02 -6.95
CA ILE A 33 -2.97 4.19 -8.09
C ILE A 33 -2.60 2.72 -7.85
N GLY A 34 -1.43 2.45 -7.28
CA GLY A 34 -1.04 1.10 -6.85
C GLY A 34 -2.05 0.49 -5.88
N ARG A 35 -2.46 1.24 -4.85
CA ARG A 35 -3.51 0.82 -3.91
C ARG A 35 -4.84 0.54 -4.63
N ALA A 36 -5.23 1.37 -5.60
CA ALA A 36 -6.45 1.16 -6.39
C ALA A 36 -6.40 -0.05 -7.32
N LEU A 37 -5.22 -0.48 -7.74
CA LEU A 37 -5.02 -1.74 -8.47
C LEU A 37 -4.98 -2.97 -7.55
N GLY A 38 -5.11 -2.78 -6.23
CA GLY A 38 -5.07 -3.86 -5.24
C GLY A 38 -3.66 -4.20 -4.74
N LEU A 39 -2.67 -3.31 -4.95
CA LEU A 39 -1.34 -3.51 -4.38
C LEU A 39 -1.32 -3.03 -2.92
N TYR A 40 -0.87 -3.93 -2.04
CA TYR A 40 -0.62 -3.62 -0.64
C TYR A 40 0.77 -2.99 -0.46
N HIS A 41 1.00 -2.41 0.71
CA HIS A 41 2.34 -1.95 1.06
C HIS A 41 3.34 -3.09 1.06
N THR A 42 4.57 -2.79 0.65
CA THR A 42 5.64 -3.78 0.54
C THR A 42 6.04 -4.30 1.93
N GLN A 43 6.03 -3.43 2.95
CA GLN A 43 6.20 -3.81 4.36
C GLN A 43 5.00 -4.57 4.96
N SER A 44 3.90 -4.73 4.23
CA SER A 44 2.77 -5.55 4.68
C SER A 44 2.83 -6.98 4.14
N ARG A 45 3.77 -7.32 3.25
CA ARG A 45 3.88 -8.67 2.67
C ARG A 45 3.93 -9.76 3.74
N HIS A 46 3.35 -10.92 3.41
CA HIS A 46 3.32 -12.07 4.32
C HIS A 46 4.73 -12.61 4.65
N ASP A 47 5.71 -12.38 3.78
CA ASP A 47 7.12 -12.79 3.93
C ASP A 47 8.04 -11.66 4.44
N ARG A 48 7.51 -10.48 4.78
CA ARG A 48 8.33 -9.29 5.11
C ARG A 48 9.41 -9.54 6.18
N ASP A 49 9.12 -10.40 7.17
CA ASP A 49 9.99 -10.58 8.35
C ASP A 49 11.28 -11.35 7.99
N GLN A 50 11.39 -11.86 6.76
CA GLN A 50 12.64 -12.39 6.19
C GLN A 50 13.58 -11.27 5.71
N TYR A 51 13.09 -10.04 5.55
CA TYR A 51 13.79 -8.92 4.90
C TYR A 51 13.91 -7.69 5.81
N ILE A 52 12.87 -7.40 6.59
CA ILE A 52 12.81 -6.25 7.49
C ILE A 52 12.43 -6.69 8.90
N HIS A 53 12.87 -5.90 9.89
CA HIS A 53 12.41 -6.04 11.27
C HIS A 53 11.62 -4.80 11.66
N LEU A 54 10.34 -4.99 11.94
CA LEU A 54 9.45 -3.93 12.38
C LEU A 54 9.59 -3.72 13.90
N GLN A 55 10.00 -2.52 14.32
CA GLN A 55 10.10 -2.16 15.73
C GLN A 55 8.74 -1.67 16.23
N ASP A 56 7.87 -2.60 16.61
CA ASP A 56 6.48 -2.31 16.99
C ASP A 56 6.33 -1.27 18.12
N ASP A 57 7.30 -1.18 19.02
CA ASP A 57 7.32 -0.22 20.13
C ASP A 57 7.51 1.23 19.67
N ASN A 58 8.02 1.43 18.46
CA ASN A 58 8.24 2.76 17.87
C ASN A 58 7.08 3.21 16.97
N ILE A 59 6.01 2.41 16.84
CA ILE A 59 4.87 2.73 16.00
C ILE A 59 3.78 3.41 16.84
N GLU A 60 3.36 4.61 16.45
CA GLU A 60 2.14 5.23 16.97
C GLU A 60 0.90 4.46 16.47
N LYS A 61 0.54 3.39 17.19
CA LYS A 61 -0.50 2.45 16.76
C LYS A 61 -1.86 3.10 16.58
N GLU A 62 -2.19 4.18 17.30
CA GLU A 62 -3.46 4.89 17.10
C GLU A 62 -3.57 5.54 15.71
N LYS A 63 -2.44 5.79 15.04
CA LYS A 63 -2.40 6.44 13.72
C LYS A 63 -2.01 5.51 12.58
N PHE A 64 -1.11 4.56 12.82
CA PHE A 64 -0.45 3.79 11.77
C PHE A 64 -0.64 2.27 11.90
N ALA A 65 -1.65 1.82 12.65
CA ALA A 65 -1.93 0.39 12.79
C ALA A 65 -2.10 -0.28 11.43
N GLU A 66 -2.94 0.27 10.53
CA GLU A 66 -3.25 -0.34 9.23
C GLU A 66 -2.03 -0.42 8.30
N GLU A 67 -1.14 0.58 8.36
CA GLU A 67 0.09 0.68 7.56
C GLU A 67 1.15 -0.38 7.93
N SER A 68 1.02 -0.99 9.11
CA SER A 68 1.98 -1.93 9.68
C SER A 68 1.46 -3.38 9.79
N VAL A 69 0.19 -3.61 9.42
CA VAL A 69 -0.43 -4.94 9.44
C VAL A 69 0.30 -5.87 8.48
N LYS A 70 0.72 -7.02 9.01
CA LYS A 70 1.26 -8.12 8.21
C LYS A 70 0.12 -8.89 7.56
N MET A 71 0.19 -9.07 6.25
CA MET A 71 -0.79 -9.84 5.48
C MET A 71 -0.58 -11.35 5.67
N THR A 72 -1.63 -12.11 5.39
CA THR A 72 -1.58 -13.56 5.25
C THR A 72 -1.29 -13.95 3.80
N GLU A 73 -0.82 -15.18 3.58
CA GLU A 73 -0.59 -15.72 2.23
C GLU A 73 -1.87 -15.69 1.37
N ASP A 74 -3.04 -15.92 1.96
CA ASP A 74 -4.33 -15.89 1.25
C ASP A 74 -4.71 -14.49 0.74
N LYS A 75 -4.21 -13.43 1.38
CA LYS A 75 -4.55 -12.03 1.08
C LYS A 75 -3.48 -11.34 0.23
N ASN A 76 -2.29 -11.89 0.17
CA ASN A 76 -1.16 -11.29 -0.51
C ASN A 76 -0.38 -12.36 -1.27
N GLU A 77 -0.58 -12.39 -2.59
CA GLU A 77 0.26 -13.15 -3.50
C GLU A 77 1.46 -12.29 -3.91
N ASN A 78 2.67 -12.86 -3.83
CA ASN A 78 3.91 -12.18 -4.19
C ASN A 78 4.27 -12.36 -5.66
N TYR A 79 3.52 -13.19 -6.41
CA TYR A 79 3.70 -13.45 -7.85
C TYR A 79 5.10 -13.97 -8.21
N GLY A 80 5.77 -14.62 -7.25
CA GLY A 80 7.16 -15.05 -7.39
C GLY A 80 8.18 -13.90 -7.47
N LEU A 81 7.79 -12.66 -7.16
CA LEU A 81 8.67 -11.49 -7.18
C LEU A 81 9.43 -11.34 -5.85
N PRO A 82 10.73 -10.99 -5.90
CA PRO A 82 11.51 -10.76 -4.69
C PRO A 82 11.02 -9.53 -3.93
N TYR A 83 11.40 -9.43 -2.66
CA TYR A 83 11.19 -8.22 -1.88
C TYR A 83 12.04 -7.07 -2.43
N TYR A 84 11.41 -5.93 -2.74
CA TYR A 84 12.08 -4.78 -3.35
C TYR A 84 11.99 -3.54 -2.46
N TYR A 85 13.12 -3.17 -1.84
CA TYR A 85 13.21 -2.00 -0.94
C TYR A 85 12.96 -0.66 -1.62
N GLY A 86 13.19 -0.57 -2.95
CA GLY A 86 12.92 0.64 -3.73
C GLY A 86 11.50 0.68 -4.30
N SER A 87 10.60 -0.19 -3.84
CA SER A 87 9.22 -0.22 -4.27
C SER A 87 8.55 1.09 -3.92
N ILE A 88 7.75 1.64 -4.85
CA ILE A 88 6.94 2.82 -4.57
C ILE A 88 5.88 2.56 -3.49
N MET A 89 5.59 1.27 -3.20
CA MET A 89 4.66 0.81 -2.19
C MET A 89 5.34 0.51 -0.84
N HIS A 90 6.66 0.73 -0.69
CA HIS A 90 7.36 0.56 0.58
C HIS A 90 7.41 1.90 1.35
#